data_AF-A0A6H2H7T7-F1
#
_entry.id   AF-A0A6H2H7T7-F1
#
_cell.length_a   1.000
_cell.length_b   1.000
_cell.length_c   1.000
_cell.angle_alpha   90.00
_cell.angle_beta   90.00
_cell.angle_gamma   90.00
#
_symmetry.space_group_name_H-M   'P 1'
#
loop_
_entity.id
_entity.type
_entity.pdbx_description
1 polymer ?
#
loop_
_entity_poly.entity_id
_entity_poly.type
_entity_poly.pdbx_seq_one_letter_code
_entity_poly.pdbx_strand_id
1 'polypeptide(L)'
;MLRTETLQITQEILSLVTKTDEFKGAWRALGTLAPERLSALRRVATIESIGSSTRIEGSKLSDREVEQLLANLEIKSFDTRDEQEVAGYAEVMDLIFSAWHDIPFTENYVKQLHQVLLR
;
A
#
# COMPACT_ATOMS: atom_id res chain seq x y z
N MET A 1 -15.75 -2.49 -20.61
CA MET A 1 -15.16 -1.20 -21.03
C MET A 1 -15.68 -0.14 -20.07
N LEU A 2 -14.81 0.70 -19.50
CA LEU A 2 -15.24 1.78 -18.60
C LEU A 2 -16.11 2.78 -19.38
N ARG A 3 -17.26 3.20 -18.82
CA ARG A 3 -18.14 4.21 -19.42
C ARG A 3 -17.56 5.60 -19.13
N THR A 4 -16.60 6.04 -19.93
CA THR A 4 -15.91 7.32 -19.71
C THR A 4 -16.84 8.52 -19.89
N GLU A 5 -17.90 8.37 -20.68
CA GLU A 5 -18.93 9.36 -20.92
C GLU A 5 -19.74 9.74 -19.67
N THR A 6 -19.73 8.92 -18.62
CA THR A 6 -20.38 9.25 -17.34
C THR A 6 -19.45 10.00 -16.37
N LEU A 7 -18.17 10.16 -16.70
CA LEU A 7 -17.22 10.86 -15.85
C LEU A 7 -17.40 12.37 -16.02
N GLN A 8 -17.86 13.03 -14.96
CA GLN A 8 -17.95 14.48 -14.92
C GLN A 8 -16.68 15.06 -14.30
N ILE A 9 -15.87 15.75 -15.09
CA ILE A 9 -14.71 16.50 -14.59
C ILE A 9 -15.18 17.88 -14.17
N THR A 10 -15.33 18.08 -12.86
CA THR A 10 -15.70 19.38 -12.28
C THR A 10 -14.45 20.23 -12.03
N GLN A 11 -14.66 21.53 -11.80
CA GLN A 11 -13.57 22.43 -11.40
C GLN A 11 -12.92 22.00 -10.08
N GLU A 12 -13.68 21.42 -9.17
CA GLU A 12 -13.17 20.87 -7.91
C GLU A 12 -12.24 19.68 -8.16
N ILE A 13 -12.65 18.73 -9.01
CA ILE A 13 -11.80 17.59 -9.39
C ILE A 13 -10.51 18.09 -10.04
N LEU A 14 -10.62 19.06 -10.95
CA LEU A 14 -9.43 19.63 -11.61
C LEU A 14 -8.49 20.32 -10.61
N SER A 15 -9.05 21.03 -9.62
CA SER A 15 -8.28 21.65 -8.54
C SER A 15 -7.54 20.60 -7.70
N LEU A 16 -8.20 19.50 -7.34
CA LEU A 16 -7.58 18.40 -6.57
C LEU A 16 -6.47 17.69 -7.35
N VAL A 17 -6.70 17.42 -8.64
CA VAL A 17 -5.68 16.84 -9.53
C VAL A 17 -4.46 17.76 -9.62
N THR A 18 -4.69 19.07 -9.80
CA THR A 18 -3.60 20.06 -9.91
C THR A 18 -2.76 20.10 -8.63
N LYS A 19 -3.39 20.17 -7.45
CA LYS A 19 -2.69 20.13 -6.16
C LYS A 19 -1.85 18.86 -5.98
N THR A 20 -2.38 17.72 -6.43
CA THR A 20 -1.65 16.44 -6.39
C THR A 20 -0.43 16.45 -7.30
N ASP A 21 -0.55 17.04 -8.50
CA ASP A 21 0.56 17.11 -9.46
C ASP A 21 1.65 18.11 -9.03
N GLU A 22 1.28 19.26 -8.45
CA GLU A 22 2.21 20.22 -7.85
C GLU A 22 3.04 19.57 -6.73
N PHE A 23 2.37 18.84 -5.83
CA PHE A 23 3.06 18.09 -4.77
C PHE A 23 4.00 17.02 -5.34
N LYS A 24 3.55 16.26 -6.34
CA LYS A 24 4.37 15.25 -7.02
C LYS A 24 5.61 15.86 -7.68
N GLY A 25 5.49 17.06 -8.27
CA GLY A 25 6.61 17.82 -8.82
C GLY A 25 7.64 18.17 -7.74
N ALA A 26 7.19 18.75 -6.63
CA ALA A 26 8.05 19.07 -5.49
C ALA A 26 8.69 17.81 -4.87
N TRP A 27 7.94 16.72 -4.73
CA TRP A 27 8.41 15.44 -4.21
C TRP A 27 9.53 14.83 -5.07
N ARG A 28 9.39 14.89 -6.40
CA ARG A 28 10.44 14.42 -7.32
C ARG A 28 11.75 15.19 -7.14
N ALA A 29 11.69 16.49 -6.85
CA ALA A 29 12.87 17.29 -6.54
C ALA A 29 13.49 16.95 -5.17
N LEU A 30 12.67 16.52 -4.20
CA LEU A 30 13.11 16.10 -2.86
C LEU A 30 13.74 14.69 -2.84
N GLY A 31 13.31 13.80 -3.76
CA GLY A 31 13.72 12.39 -3.80
C GLY A 31 15.24 12.15 -3.92
N THR A 32 16.01 13.14 -4.35
CA THR A 32 17.47 13.05 -4.48
C THR A 32 18.24 13.42 -3.21
N LEU A 33 17.58 13.95 -2.18
CA LEU A 33 18.26 14.66 -1.08
C LEU A 33 18.42 13.88 0.24
N ALA A 34 17.70 12.76 0.46
CA ALA A 34 17.85 11.98 1.71
C ALA A 34 17.29 10.54 1.63
N PRO A 35 18.07 9.55 1.13
CA PRO A 35 17.64 8.15 1.01
C PRO A 35 17.14 7.52 2.32
N GLU A 36 17.80 7.79 3.44
CA GLU A 36 17.41 7.27 4.76
C GLU A 36 16.05 7.82 5.23
N ARG A 37 15.78 9.10 4.98
CA ARG A 37 14.47 9.70 5.30
C ARG A 37 13.37 9.10 4.44
N LEU A 38 13.65 8.79 3.18
CA LEU A 38 12.70 8.11 2.30
C LEU A 38 12.42 6.67 2.76
N SER A 39 13.44 5.95 3.22
CA SER A 39 13.27 4.61 3.80
C SER A 39 12.38 4.63 5.05
N ALA A 40 12.62 5.57 5.96
CA ALA A 40 11.79 5.75 7.14
C ALA A 40 10.34 6.13 6.78
N LEU A 41 10.15 7.06 5.84
CA LEU A 41 8.81 7.45 5.36
C LEU A 41 8.09 6.28 4.68
N ARG A 42 8.80 5.46 3.90
CA ARG A 42 8.23 4.25 3.29
C ARG A 42 7.77 3.28 4.37
N ARG A 43 8.59 3.03 5.40
CA ARG A 43 8.21 2.15 6.52
C ARG A 43 6.96 2.64 7.23
N VAL A 44 6.89 3.93 7.58
CA VAL A 44 5.71 4.53 8.21
C VAL A 44 4.49 4.41 7.30
N ALA A 45 4.63 4.77 6.02
CA ALA A 45 3.54 4.66 5.05
C ALA A 45 3.04 3.21 4.88
N THR A 46 3.94 2.22 4.92
CA THR A 46 3.57 0.80 4.88
C THR A 46 2.76 0.41 6.12
N ILE A 47 3.22 0.74 7.32
CA ILE A 47 2.50 0.45 8.59
C ILE A 47 1.10 1.08 8.57
N GLU A 48 1.03 2.38 8.28
CA GLU A 48 -0.22 3.15 8.23
C GLU A 48 -1.18 2.61 7.18
N SER A 49 -0.66 2.24 6.00
CA SER A 49 -1.46 1.69 4.89
C SER A 49 -2.05 0.34 5.25
N ILE A 50 -1.24 -0.57 5.82
CA ILE A 50 -1.70 -1.90 6.22
C ILE A 50 -2.71 -1.77 7.35
N GLY A 51 -2.34 -1.10 8.45
CA GLY A 51 -3.19 -0.97 9.63
C GLY A 51 -4.52 -0.29 9.31
N SER A 52 -4.52 0.78 8.51
CA SER A 52 -5.77 1.45 8.14
C SER A 52 -6.65 0.59 7.22
N SER A 53 -6.04 -0.11 6.26
CA SER A 53 -6.80 -0.97 5.33
C SER A 53 -7.43 -2.15 6.06
N THR A 54 -6.68 -2.83 6.93
CA THR A 54 -7.21 -3.97 7.69
C THR A 54 -8.23 -3.55 8.74
N ARG A 55 -8.10 -2.35 9.34
CA ARG A 55 -9.12 -1.81 10.25
C ARG A 55 -10.45 -1.47 9.57
N ILE A 56 -10.42 -1.04 8.30
CA ILE A 56 -11.66 -0.86 7.50
C ILE A 56 -12.42 -2.20 7.38
N GLU A 57 -11.69 -3.31 7.28
CA GLU A 57 -12.23 -4.68 7.20
C GLU A 57 -12.51 -5.30 8.58
N GLY A 58 -12.23 -4.59 9.67
CA GLY A 58 -12.59 -4.98 11.04
C GLY A 58 -11.44 -5.47 11.94
N SER A 59 -10.19 -5.41 11.47
CA SER A 59 -9.02 -5.70 12.31
C SER A 59 -8.97 -4.77 13.53
N LYS A 60 -8.45 -5.28 14.65
CA LYS A 60 -8.32 -4.51 15.90
C LYS A 60 -6.89 -4.05 16.20
N LEU A 61 -5.95 -4.37 15.33
CA LEU A 61 -4.53 -4.07 15.54
C LEU A 61 -4.27 -2.55 15.42
N SER A 62 -3.57 -2.02 16.42
CA SER A 62 -3.02 -0.66 16.43
C SER A 62 -1.77 -0.57 15.54
N ASP A 63 -1.37 0.63 15.14
CA ASP A 63 -0.18 0.82 14.30
C ASP A 63 1.10 0.33 14.96
N ARG A 64 1.15 0.38 16.30
CA ARG A 64 2.27 -0.18 17.08
C ARG A 64 2.29 -1.71 17.02
N GLU A 65 1.14 -2.37 17.10
CA GLU A 65 1.05 -3.84 16.99
C GLU A 65 1.36 -4.28 15.56
N VAL A 66 0.89 -3.55 14.55
CA VAL A 66 1.27 -3.76 13.15
C VAL A 66 2.78 -3.61 12.98
N GLU A 67 3.39 -2.53 13.50
CA GLU A 67 4.83 -2.36 13.41
C GLU A 67 5.62 -3.50 14.07
N GLN A 68 5.19 -3.95 15.26
CA GLN A 68 5.82 -5.07 15.95
C GLN A 68 5.70 -6.39 15.17
N LEU A 69 4.55 -6.62 14.52
CA LEU A 69 4.33 -7.77 13.66
C LEU A 69 5.29 -7.73 12.46
N LEU A 70 5.37 -6.58 11.79
CA LEU A 70 6.22 -6.40 10.61
C LEU A 70 7.72 -6.47 10.95
N ALA A 71 8.12 -6.03 12.15
CA ALA A 71 9.50 -6.16 12.61
C ALA A 71 9.93 -7.62 12.84
N ASN A 72 8.96 -8.53 13.06
CA ASN A 72 9.18 -9.93 13.40
C ASN A 72 8.73 -10.89 12.28
N LEU A 73 8.63 -10.45 11.02
CA LEU A 73 8.14 -11.24 9.87
C LEU A 73 8.90 -12.58 9.61
N GLU A 74 10.02 -12.84 10.29
CA GLU A 74 10.66 -14.17 10.27
C GLU A 74 9.85 -15.25 11.03
N ILE A 75 8.86 -14.86 11.83
CA ILE A 75 7.98 -15.77 12.58
C ILE A 75 6.94 -16.36 11.63
N LYS A 76 7.03 -17.68 11.39
CA LYS A 76 6.17 -18.44 10.45
C LYS A 76 4.79 -18.84 11.00
N SER A 77 4.44 -18.41 12.21
CA SER A 77 3.15 -18.74 12.84
C SER A 77 2.54 -17.48 13.44
N PHE A 78 1.38 -17.09 12.91
CA PHE A 78 0.54 -16.03 13.44
C PHE A 78 -0.58 -16.63 14.29
N ASP A 79 -0.87 -16.02 15.43
CA ASP A 79 -1.84 -16.54 16.38
C ASP A 79 -3.28 -16.17 16.00
N THR A 80 -3.44 -15.09 15.23
CA THR A 80 -4.75 -14.57 14.84
C THR A 80 -4.88 -14.35 13.33
N ARG A 81 -6.12 -14.36 12.84
CA ARG A 81 -6.44 -14.02 11.46
C ARG A 81 -6.07 -12.57 11.12
N ASP A 82 -6.26 -11.65 12.06
CA ASP A 82 -5.89 -10.23 11.89
C ASP A 82 -4.38 -10.08 11.63
N GLU A 83 -3.56 -10.82 12.36
CA GLU A 83 -2.11 -10.85 12.16
C GLU A 83 -1.75 -11.44 10.79
N GLN A 84 -2.38 -12.54 10.39
CA GLN A 84 -2.17 -13.14 9.06
C GLN A 84 -2.49 -12.15 7.94
N GLU A 85 -3.63 -11.44 8.03
CA GLU A 85 -4.03 -10.46 7.02
C GLU A 85 -3.08 -9.26 6.97
N VAL A 86 -2.58 -8.77 8.12
CA VAL A 86 -1.55 -7.72 8.17
C VAL A 86 -0.25 -8.17 7.51
N ALA A 87 0.22 -9.38 7.82
CA ALA A 87 1.45 -9.93 7.24
C ALA A 87 1.31 -10.17 5.73
N GLY A 88 0.21 -10.81 5.30
CA GLY A 88 -0.08 -11.06 3.89
C GLY A 88 -0.20 -9.77 3.07
N TYR A 89 -0.79 -8.71 3.65
CA TYR A 89 -0.84 -7.40 2.98
C TYR A 89 0.56 -6.83 2.80
N ALA A 90 1.40 -6.91 3.83
CA ALA A 90 2.79 -6.46 3.74
C ALA A 90 3.57 -7.22 2.65
N GLU A 91 3.42 -8.55 2.58
CA GLU A 91 4.05 -9.38 1.55
C GLU A 91 3.58 -8.99 0.14
N VAL A 92 2.27 -8.77 -0.05
CA VAL A 92 1.71 -8.29 -1.33
C VAL A 92 2.30 -6.94 -1.71
N MET A 93 2.38 -6.00 -0.77
CA MET A 93 2.92 -4.67 -1.04
C MET A 93 4.40 -4.72 -1.40
N ASP A 94 5.20 -5.52 -0.68
CA ASP A 94 6.62 -5.68 -1.00
C ASP A 94 6.84 -6.36 -2.36
N LEU A 95 6.02 -7.34 -2.71
CA LEU A 95 6.04 -7.97 -4.04
C LEU A 95 5.71 -6.94 -5.14
N ILE A 96 4.65 -6.16 -4.97
CA ILE A 96 4.27 -5.12 -5.93
C ILE A 96 5.40 -4.08 -6.04
N PHE A 97 5.90 -3.53 -4.94
CA PHE A 97 6.93 -2.49 -4.99
C PHE A 97 8.25 -2.98 -5.60
N SER A 98 8.62 -4.24 -5.37
CA SER A 98 9.87 -4.80 -5.90
C SER A 98 9.77 -5.22 -7.37
N ALA A 99 8.61 -5.66 -7.83
CA ALA A 99 8.46 -6.32 -9.14
C ALA A 99 7.30 -5.78 -10.01
N TRP A 100 6.73 -4.60 -9.72
CA TRP A 100 5.55 -4.10 -10.45
C TRP A 100 5.71 -4.05 -11.98
N HIS A 101 6.92 -3.82 -12.49
CA HIS A 101 7.19 -3.81 -13.94
C HIS A 101 6.96 -5.19 -14.58
N ASP A 102 7.15 -6.26 -13.81
CA ASP A 102 7.03 -7.66 -14.24
C ASP A 102 5.67 -8.27 -13.88
N ILE A 103 4.76 -7.49 -13.27
CA ILE A 103 3.41 -7.92 -12.88
C ILE A 103 2.40 -7.29 -13.85
N PRO A 104 2.10 -7.94 -14.99
CA PRO A 104 1.09 -7.44 -15.90
C PRO A 104 -0.29 -7.48 -15.26
N PHE A 105 -1.08 -6.42 -15.48
CA PHE A 105 -2.43 -6.31 -14.92
C PHE A 105 -3.39 -7.27 -15.62
N THR A 106 -3.47 -8.49 -15.10
CA THR A 106 -4.34 -9.57 -15.58
C THR A 106 -5.03 -10.23 -14.40
N GLU A 107 -6.18 -10.85 -14.66
CA GLU A 107 -6.94 -11.59 -13.63
C GLU A 107 -6.09 -12.64 -12.90
N ASN A 108 -5.18 -13.31 -13.62
CA ASN A 108 -4.34 -14.35 -13.05
C ASN A 108 -3.35 -13.78 -12.01
N TYR A 109 -2.72 -12.65 -12.30
CA TYR A 109 -1.83 -11.99 -11.35
C TYR A 109 -2.62 -11.42 -10.15
N VAL A 110 -3.82 -10.88 -10.38
CA VAL A 110 -4.70 -10.44 -9.27
C VAL A 110 -5.05 -11.61 -8.35
N LYS A 111 -5.38 -12.79 -8.90
CA LYS A 111 -5.63 -14.01 -8.13
C LYS A 111 -4.41 -14.48 -7.35
N GLN A 112 -3.22 -14.40 -7.94
CA GLN A 112 -1.96 -14.73 -7.24
C GLN A 112 -1.68 -13.77 -6.08
N LEU A 113 -1.84 -12.46 -6.28
CA LEU A 113 -1.69 -11.49 -5.19
C LEU A 113 -2.69 -11.75 -4.06
N HIS A 114 -3.93 -12.13 -4.40
CA HIS A 114 -4.93 -12.51 -3.40
C HIS A 114 -4.55 -13.77 -2.60
N GLN A 115 -3.91 -14.76 -3.24
CA GLN A 115 -3.38 -15.94 -2.54
C GLN A 115 -2.23 -15.59 -1.59
N VAL A 116 -1.39 -14.62 -1.95
CA VAL A 116 -0.33 -14.13 -1.06
C VAL A 116 -0.93 -13.39 0.13
N LEU A 117 -1.99 -12.61 -0.08
CA LEU A 117 -2.69 -11.88 0.99
C LEU A 117 -3.32 -12.81 2.04
N LEU A 118 -3.97 -13.89 1.62
CA LEU A 118 -4.78 -14.77 2.49
C LEU A 118 -4.05 -16.04 2.95
N ARG A 119 -2.72 -16.00 2.99
CA ARG A 119 -1.89 -17.18 3.20
C ARG A 119 -1.94 -17.74 4.63
#